data_AF-A0A351UMN8-F1
#
_entry.id   AF-A0A351UMN8-F1
#
_cell.length_a   1.000
_cell.length_b   1.000
_cell.length_c   1.000
_cell.angle_alpha   90.00
_cell.angle_beta   90.00
_cell.angle_gamma   90.00
#
_symmetry.space_group_name_H-M   'P 1'
#
loop_
_entity.id
_entity.type
_entity.pdbx_description
1 polymer ?
#
loop_
_entity_poly.entity_id
_entity_poly.type
_entity_poly.pdbx_seq_one_letter_code
_entity_poly.pdbx_strand_id
1 'polypeptide(L)'
;MPDESLSVNGGALQAWANPVTTRTHRWKGAWSGYYSEMLTAAAKESGIDLNKPWQDLPKAHRDLLLHGSGAFEGVVTNLKRRHTESESDFVKEEIYTKFMREAVCPKCRGLRLKPEALSVLVDGRNIAQLAALPIAAARQAMTAPDLTDTEKAIARLILKEINSRLNFLNDVGLGYISMDRRSETLSGGEAQRIQLATQIGSGLTGVLYVLDEPTIGLHQRDNAKLINTLKSLRDIGNTLLVVEHDEAVIRASDHVIDLGPGAGLAGGRIVAQGTPAEIMKDKNSVTGPYLSGESQTTLKRELRPPSGKFLEFTGARQFNLKEIDVKIPLGLFVSICGVSGSGKSTLLYEIVYKALARELYKSKEEPGAFRSMKGAQHIDKVIIVDQSPIGRTPRSNPSTYSGVFNHIRDLFAALPEAKRRGYEPGRFSFNVKGGRCETCQGDGTIKIQMQFLP
;
A
#
# COMPACT_ATOMS: atom_id res chain seq x y z
N MET A 1 -6.66 0.81 -21.27
CA MET A 1 -7.67 0.48 -22.30
C MET A 1 -8.07 1.76 -23.01
N PRO A 2 -8.50 1.69 -24.27
CA PRO A 2 -9.03 2.86 -24.98
C PRO A 2 -10.30 3.39 -24.30
N ASP A 3 -10.55 4.69 -24.40
CA ASP A 3 -11.83 5.27 -23.97
C ASP A 3 -12.92 4.92 -24.98
N GLU A 4 -13.94 4.19 -24.53
CA GLU A 4 -15.02 3.68 -25.39
C GLU A 4 -15.91 4.77 -25.98
N SER A 5 -16.03 5.89 -25.27
CA SER A 5 -16.90 7.01 -25.64
C SER A 5 -16.26 8.00 -26.61
N LEU A 6 -14.92 7.99 -26.70
CA LEU A 6 -14.17 8.90 -27.54
C LEU A 6 -13.87 8.26 -28.90
N SER A 7 -13.68 9.09 -29.91
CA SER A 7 -13.14 8.66 -31.20
C SER A 7 -11.61 8.56 -31.14
N VAL A 8 -10.99 7.92 -32.14
CA VAL A 8 -9.52 7.82 -32.21
C VAL A 8 -8.89 9.21 -32.29
N ASN A 9 -9.45 10.10 -33.13
CA ASN A 9 -9.04 11.50 -33.22
C ASN A 9 -9.37 12.30 -31.94
N GLY A 10 -10.44 11.91 -31.24
CA GLY A 10 -10.79 12.43 -29.92
C GLY A 10 -9.89 11.94 -28.78
N GLY A 11 -8.87 11.13 -29.08
CA GLY A 11 -7.90 10.67 -28.09
C GLY A 11 -8.24 9.36 -27.39
N ALA A 12 -9.13 8.53 -27.96
CA ALA A 12 -9.46 7.21 -27.41
C ALA A 12 -8.22 6.36 -27.12
N LEU A 13 -7.18 6.46 -27.97
CA LEU A 13 -5.90 5.77 -27.81
C LEU A 13 -4.90 6.63 -27.02
N GLN A 14 -5.12 6.73 -25.71
CA GLN A 14 -4.36 7.63 -24.84
C GLN A 14 -2.84 7.50 -24.91
N ALA A 15 -2.32 6.29 -25.15
CA ALA A 15 -0.88 6.04 -25.27
C ALA A 15 -0.23 6.82 -26.42
N TRP A 16 -0.98 7.14 -27.46
CA TRP A 16 -0.51 7.88 -28.63
C TRP A 16 -1.06 9.31 -28.67
N ALA A 17 -2.24 9.56 -28.09
CA ALA A 17 -2.75 10.90 -27.86
C ALA A 17 -1.90 11.70 -26.85
N ASN A 18 -1.32 11.00 -25.85
CA ASN A 18 -0.44 11.59 -24.85
C ASN A 18 0.76 10.66 -24.59
N PRO A 19 1.76 10.64 -25.50
CA PRO A 19 2.82 9.66 -25.46
C PRO A 19 3.85 9.96 -24.36
N VAL A 20 4.29 8.89 -23.70
CA VAL A 20 5.47 8.92 -22.83
C VAL A 20 6.68 9.13 -23.72
N THR A 21 7.47 10.17 -23.48
CA THR A 21 8.66 10.53 -24.30
C THR A 21 9.91 10.63 -23.46
N THR A 22 9.96 11.61 -22.56
CA THR A 22 11.08 11.90 -21.67
C THR A 22 10.56 12.52 -20.38
N ARG A 23 11.40 12.59 -19.34
CA ARG A 23 11.05 13.18 -18.03
C ARG A 23 10.59 14.64 -18.11
N THR A 24 11.07 15.40 -19.09
CA THR A 24 10.73 16.82 -19.28
C THR A 24 9.53 17.03 -20.20
N HIS A 25 8.97 15.96 -20.77
CA HIS A 25 7.88 15.99 -21.75
C HIS A 25 8.13 16.89 -22.99
N ARG A 26 9.38 17.29 -23.24
CA ARG A 26 9.76 18.26 -24.26
C ARG A 26 9.29 17.88 -25.68
N TRP A 27 9.19 16.59 -25.96
CA TRP A 27 8.88 16.06 -27.29
C TRP A 27 7.46 15.52 -27.44
N LYS A 28 6.60 15.73 -26.43
CA LYS A 28 5.27 15.13 -26.38
C LYS A 28 4.39 15.49 -27.57
N GLY A 29 4.41 16.75 -28.03
CA GLY A 29 3.64 17.19 -29.20
C GLY A 29 4.12 16.56 -30.52
N ALA A 30 5.44 16.52 -30.73
CA ALA A 30 6.03 15.93 -31.94
C ALA A 30 5.71 14.43 -32.05
N TRP A 31 5.82 13.69 -30.94
CA TRP A 31 5.50 12.26 -30.93
C TRP A 31 3.99 12.00 -31.07
N SER A 32 3.15 12.84 -30.49
CA SER A 32 1.70 12.75 -30.65
C SER A 32 1.30 12.94 -32.12
N GLY A 33 1.89 13.94 -32.80
CA GLY A 33 1.71 14.15 -34.23
C GLY A 33 2.16 12.96 -35.07
N TYR A 34 3.37 12.44 -34.83
CA TYR A 34 3.88 11.26 -35.52
C TYR A 34 2.95 10.05 -35.42
N TYR A 35 2.46 9.73 -34.22
CA TYR A 35 1.53 8.62 -34.04
C TYR A 35 0.16 8.88 -34.68
N SER A 36 -0.30 10.14 -34.69
CA SER A 36 -1.55 10.54 -35.37
C SER A 36 -1.46 10.31 -36.88
N GLU A 37 -0.32 10.66 -37.50
CA GLU A 37 -0.06 10.38 -38.92
C GLU A 37 -0.06 8.88 -39.22
N MET A 38 0.58 8.07 -38.36
CA MET A 38 0.55 6.61 -38.49
C MET A 38 -0.87 6.04 -38.41
N LEU A 39 -1.69 6.51 -37.46
CA LEU A 39 -3.09 6.08 -37.33
C LEU A 39 -3.90 6.47 -38.57
N THR A 40 -3.68 7.68 -39.08
CA THR A 40 -4.37 8.19 -40.28
C THR A 40 -4.02 7.36 -41.52
N ALA A 41 -2.74 7.00 -41.68
CA ALA A 41 -2.29 6.14 -42.78
C ALA A 41 -2.92 4.75 -42.71
N ALA A 42 -2.87 4.10 -41.54
CA ALA A 42 -3.47 2.78 -41.33
C ALA A 42 -5.00 2.79 -41.53
N ALA A 43 -5.66 3.86 -41.07
CA ALA A 43 -7.10 4.04 -41.24
C ALA A 43 -7.52 4.20 -42.69
N LYS A 44 -6.75 4.97 -43.48
CA LYS A 44 -7.01 5.16 -44.91
C LYS A 44 -6.90 3.85 -45.69
N GLU A 45 -5.88 3.04 -45.38
CA GLU A 45 -5.66 1.74 -46.03
C GLU A 45 -6.76 0.72 -45.70
N SER A 46 -7.26 0.74 -44.46
CA SER A 46 -8.24 -0.23 -43.95
C SER A 46 -9.69 0.28 -43.92
N GLY A 47 -9.97 1.49 -44.42
CA GLY A 47 -11.31 2.08 -44.44
C GLY A 47 -11.89 2.38 -43.04
N ILE A 48 -11.04 2.74 -42.07
CA ILE A 48 -11.45 3.00 -40.69
C ILE A 48 -11.85 4.47 -40.54
N ASP A 49 -13.06 4.74 -40.06
CA ASP A 49 -13.47 6.10 -39.67
C ASP A 49 -12.94 6.44 -38.27
N LEU A 50 -11.92 7.31 -38.21
CA LEU A 50 -11.27 7.73 -36.97
C LEU A 50 -12.09 8.71 -36.11
N ASN A 51 -13.20 9.25 -36.64
CA ASN A 51 -14.09 10.16 -35.92
C ASN A 51 -15.24 9.43 -35.23
N LYS A 52 -15.45 8.15 -35.55
CA LYS A 52 -16.44 7.31 -34.89
C LYS A 52 -16.00 6.98 -33.45
N PRO A 53 -16.92 6.99 -32.46
CA PRO A 53 -16.60 6.52 -31.11
C PRO A 53 -16.01 5.11 -31.13
N TRP A 54 -15.04 4.85 -30.25
CA TRP A 54 -14.29 3.60 -30.22
C TRP A 54 -15.19 2.38 -30.08
N GLN A 55 -16.22 2.46 -29.25
CA GLN A 55 -17.20 1.37 -29.05
C GLN A 55 -17.95 0.98 -30.33
N ASP A 56 -18.15 1.93 -31.25
CA ASP A 56 -18.91 1.72 -32.48
C ASP A 56 -18.04 1.22 -33.64
N LEU A 57 -16.72 1.10 -33.45
CA LEU A 57 -15.81 0.56 -34.44
C LEU A 57 -15.94 -0.98 -34.53
N PRO A 58 -15.96 -1.54 -35.75
CA PRO A 58 -15.90 -2.99 -35.93
C PRO A 58 -14.72 -3.59 -35.18
N LYS A 59 -14.91 -4.80 -34.63
CA LYS A 59 -13.86 -5.49 -33.87
C LYS A 59 -12.56 -5.64 -34.67
N ALA A 60 -12.66 -5.99 -35.95
CA ALA A 60 -11.50 -6.10 -36.84
C ALA A 60 -10.69 -4.80 -36.95
N HIS A 61 -11.36 -3.64 -37.00
CA HIS A 61 -10.70 -2.33 -37.02
C HIS A 61 -10.02 -2.01 -35.69
N ARG A 62 -10.68 -2.32 -34.56
CA ARG A 62 -10.09 -2.16 -33.23
C ARG A 62 -8.86 -3.05 -33.04
N ASP A 63 -8.94 -4.30 -33.48
CA ASP A 63 -7.83 -5.27 -33.39
C ASP A 63 -6.65 -4.82 -34.26
N LEU A 64 -6.89 -4.31 -35.47
CA LEU A 64 -5.85 -3.75 -36.34
C LEU A 64 -5.17 -2.53 -35.71
N LEU A 65 -5.92 -1.60 -35.13
CA LEU A 65 -5.35 -0.43 -34.47
C LEU A 65 -4.53 -0.80 -33.22
N LEU A 66 -4.96 -1.82 -32.45
CA LEU A 66 -4.27 -2.23 -31.23
C LEU A 66 -3.06 -3.13 -31.49
N HIS A 67 -3.20 -4.13 -32.36
CA HIS A 67 -2.21 -5.20 -32.53
C HIS A 67 -1.42 -5.08 -33.83
N GLY A 68 -1.89 -4.25 -34.76
CA GLY A 68 -1.22 -4.02 -36.02
C GLY A 68 -1.61 -4.99 -37.12
N SER A 69 -0.99 -4.77 -38.27
CA SER A 69 -0.94 -5.64 -39.44
C SER A 69 0.53 -5.68 -39.92
N GLY A 70 0.86 -6.49 -40.93
CA GLY A 70 2.24 -6.54 -41.45
C GLY A 70 2.85 -5.18 -41.84
N ALA A 71 2.04 -4.17 -42.16
CA ALA A 71 2.45 -2.82 -42.53
C ALA A 71 2.35 -1.79 -41.38
N PHE A 72 1.52 -2.06 -40.36
CA PHE A 72 1.26 -1.14 -39.26
C PHE A 72 1.53 -1.82 -37.92
N GLU A 73 2.42 -1.27 -37.09
CA GLU A 73 2.87 -1.93 -35.86
C GLU A 73 1.73 -2.20 -34.85
N GLY A 74 0.77 -1.29 -34.73
CA GLY A 74 -0.24 -1.34 -33.68
C GLY A 74 0.21 -0.75 -32.35
N VAL A 75 -0.72 -0.14 -31.61
CA VAL A 75 -0.43 0.58 -30.35
C VAL A 75 0.15 -0.33 -29.27
N VAL A 76 -0.42 -1.52 -29.07
CA VAL A 76 0.00 -2.45 -28.02
C VAL A 76 1.38 -3.03 -28.32
N THR A 77 1.63 -3.39 -29.58
CA THR A 77 2.92 -3.90 -30.05
C THR A 77 4.01 -2.83 -29.87
N ASN A 78 3.71 -1.60 -30.28
CA ASN A 78 4.59 -0.45 -30.07
C ASN A 78 4.94 -0.24 -28.60
N LEU A 79 3.94 -0.23 -27.70
CA LEU A 79 4.16 -0.08 -26.27
C LEU A 79 5.03 -1.20 -25.68
N LYS A 80 4.77 -2.46 -26.05
CA LYS A 80 5.56 -3.62 -25.61
C LYS A 80 7.01 -3.50 -26.05
N ARG A 81 7.23 -3.16 -27.32
CA ARG A 81 8.57 -2.96 -27.87
C ARG A 81 9.28 -1.82 -27.17
N ARG A 82 8.64 -0.64 -27.05
CA ARG A 82 9.22 0.53 -26.36
C ARG A 82 9.58 0.26 -24.90
N HIS A 83 8.75 -0.47 -24.16
CA HIS A 83 9.07 -0.87 -22.80
C HIS A 83 10.31 -1.79 -22.75
N THR A 84 10.44 -2.71 -23.69
CA THR A 84 11.52 -3.70 -23.71
C THR A 84 12.84 -3.10 -24.19
N GLU A 85 12.80 -2.30 -25.26
CA GLU A 85 13.99 -1.78 -25.96
C GLU A 85 14.46 -0.41 -25.46
N SER A 86 13.65 0.35 -24.69
CA SER A 86 14.09 1.67 -24.24
C SER A 86 15.30 1.57 -23.30
N GLU A 87 16.25 2.49 -23.42
CA GLU A 87 17.36 2.62 -22.47
C GLU A 87 17.00 3.48 -21.26
N SER A 88 15.84 4.15 -21.27
CA SER A 88 15.43 5.05 -20.20
C SER A 88 14.52 4.35 -19.19
N ASP A 89 15.02 4.17 -17.97
CA ASP A 89 14.23 3.61 -16.86
C ASP A 89 12.94 4.41 -16.60
N PHE A 90 12.99 5.74 -16.73
CA PHE A 90 11.81 6.58 -16.61
C PHE A 90 10.73 6.22 -17.64
N VAL A 91 11.12 6.02 -18.90
CA VAL A 91 10.16 5.68 -19.97
C VAL A 91 9.58 4.29 -19.73
N LYS A 92 10.40 3.32 -19.31
CA LYS A 92 9.93 1.98 -18.93
C LYS A 92 8.90 2.06 -17.82
N GLU A 93 9.24 2.73 -16.72
CA GLU A 93 8.40 2.86 -15.54
C GLU A 93 7.07 3.55 -15.86
N GLU A 94 7.09 4.63 -16.64
CA GLU A 94 5.90 5.36 -17.05
C GLU A 94 4.99 4.53 -17.97
N ILE A 95 5.56 3.79 -18.91
CA ILE A 95 4.78 2.88 -19.76
C ILE A 95 4.19 1.75 -18.91
N TYR A 96 5.00 1.16 -18.04
CA TYR A 96 4.59 0.09 -17.13
C TYR A 96 3.40 0.53 -16.27
N THR A 97 3.55 1.65 -15.56
CA THR A 97 2.56 2.20 -14.64
C THR A 97 1.26 2.62 -15.36
N LYS A 98 1.34 3.19 -16.57
CA LYS A 98 0.16 3.80 -17.24
C LYS A 98 -0.60 2.86 -18.16
N PHE A 99 0.07 1.89 -18.75
CA PHE A 99 -0.46 1.11 -19.87
C PHE A 99 -0.22 -0.39 -19.77
N MET A 100 0.56 -0.85 -18.80
CA MET A 100 0.75 -2.28 -18.55
C MET A 100 0.04 -2.70 -17.27
N ARG A 101 -0.16 -4.01 -17.15
CA ARG A 101 -0.62 -4.65 -15.93
C ARG A 101 0.13 -5.94 -15.74
N GLU A 102 0.24 -6.35 -14.51
CA GLU A 102 0.72 -7.69 -14.22
C GLU A 102 -0.31 -8.74 -14.64
N ALA A 103 0.19 -9.84 -15.18
CA ALA A 103 -0.62 -11.01 -15.51
C ALA A 103 0.10 -12.26 -15.01
N VAL A 104 -0.68 -13.30 -14.70
CA VAL A 104 -0.12 -14.60 -14.32
C VAL A 104 0.64 -15.17 -15.52
N CYS A 105 1.91 -15.51 -15.30
CA CYS A 105 2.75 -16.07 -16.36
C CYS A 105 2.16 -17.42 -16.84
N PRO A 106 1.91 -17.61 -18.14
CA PRO A 106 1.29 -18.83 -18.65
C PRO A 106 2.20 -20.07 -18.53
N LYS A 107 3.54 -19.87 -18.51
CA LYS A 107 4.50 -20.98 -18.45
C LYS A 107 4.60 -21.59 -17.05
N CYS A 108 4.85 -20.78 -16.04
CA CYS A 108 4.97 -21.25 -14.65
C CYS A 108 3.65 -21.16 -13.87
N ARG A 109 2.58 -20.63 -14.47
CA ARG A 109 1.27 -20.39 -13.83
C ARG A 109 1.37 -19.58 -12.54
N GLY A 110 2.34 -18.66 -12.48
CA GLY A 110 2.60 -17.83 -11.31
C GLY A 110 3.48 -18.48 -10.22
N LEU A 111 3.88 -19.75 -10.38
CA LEU A 111 4.68 -20.48 -9.40
C LEU A 111 6.19 -20.13 -9.44
N ARG A 112 6.61 -19.30 -10.41
CA ARG A 112 7.98 -18.73 -10.58
C ARG A 112 9.11 -19.73 -10.84
N LEU A 113 8.84 -21.04 -10.75
CA LEU A 113 9.83 -22.09 -10.91
C LEU A 113 9.66 -22.85 -12.22
N LYS A 114 10.75 -23.51 -12.66
CA LYS A 114 10.73 -24.41 -13.81
C LYS A 114 9.95 -25.71 -13.47
N PRO A 115 9.39 -26.41 -14.47
CA PRO A 115 8.67 -27.66 -14.25
C PRO A 115 9.48 -28.73 -13.51
N GLU A 116 10.78 -28.83 -13.77
CA GLU A 116 11.66 -29.81 -13.14
C GLU A 116 11.77 -29.55 -11.62
N ALA A 117 11.89 -28.29 -11.20
CA ALA A 117 11.90 -27.93 -9.80
C ALA A 117 10.54 -28.19 -9.12
N LEU A 118 9.42 -28.02 -9.84
CA LEU A 118 8.07 -28.29 -9.35
C LEU A 118 7.71 -29.78 -9.30
N SER A 119 8.54 -30.65 -9.90
CA SER A 119 8.36 -32.10 -9.86
C SER A 119 8.93 -32.75 -8.59
N VAL A 120 9.74 -32.00 -7.82
CA VAL A 120 10.30 -32.45 -6.53
C VAL A 120 9.25 -32.25 -5.45
N LEU A 121 8.92 -33.33 -4.72
CA LEU A 121 7.85 -33.37 -3.75
C LEU A 121 8.38 -33.72 -2.35
N VAL A 122 7.76 -33.13 -1.33
CA VAL A 122 7.87 -33.53 0.08
C VAL A 122 6.45 -33.76 0.57
N ASP A 123 6.15 -34.95 1.11
CA ASP A 123 4.78 -35.31 1.55
C ASP A 123 3.73 -35.03 0.46
N GLY A 124 4.05 -35.43 -0.78
CA GLY A 124 3.19 -35.26 -1.96
C GLY A 124 3.00 -33.81 -2.44
N ARG A 125 3.67 -32.82 -1.85
CA ARG A 125 3.58 -31.39 -2.24
C ARG A 125 4.89 -30.86 -2.79
N ASN A 126 4.84 -30.09 -3.86
CA ASN A 126 5.99 -29.32 -4.32
C ASN A 126 6.20 -28.05 -3.48
N ILE A 127 7.38 -27.44 -3.61
CA ILE A 127 7.76 -26.23 -2.87
C ILE A 127 6.76 -25.07 -3.03
N ALA A 128 6.17 -24.89 -4.22
CA ALA A 128 5.24 -23.79 -4.47
C ALA A 128 3.87 -24.07 -3.83
N GLN A 129 3.41 -25.33 -3.83
CA GLN A 129 2.19 -25.73 -3.12
C GLN A 129 2.34 -25.55 -1.62
N LEU A 130 3.49 -25.89 -1.04
CA LEU A 130 3.78 -25.65 0.37
C LEU A 130 3.83 -24.14 0.68
N ALA A 131 4.47 -23.34 -0.18
CA ALA A 131 4.57 -21.89 -0.02
C ALA A 131 3.23 -21.16 -0.13
N ALA A 132 2.28 -21.70 -0.90
CA ALA A 132 0.95 -21.15 -1.07
C ALA A 132 0.01 -21.44 0.12
N LEU A 133 0.36 -22.37 1.02
CA LEU A 133 -0.42 -22.62 2.21
C LEU A 133 -0.32 -21.43 3.18
N PRO A 134 -1.40 -21.09 3.91
CA PRO A 134 -1.30 -20.22 5.07
C PRO A 134 -0.24 -20.74 6.05
N ILE A 135 0.52 -19.86 6.71
CA ILE A 135 1.58 -20.23 7.67
C ILE A 135 1.09 -21.28 8.68
N ALA A 136 -0.13 -21.14 9.20
CA ALA A 136 -0.70 -22.09 10.15
C ALA A 136 -0.87 -23.50 9.55
N ALA A 137 -1.28 -23.59 8.27
CA ALA A 137 -1.44 -24.86 7.56
C ALA A 137 -0.08 -25.43 7.13
N ALA A 138 0.85 -24.58 6.68
CA ALA A 138 2.23 -24.99 6.37
C ALA A 138 2.92 -25.57 7.62
N ARG A 139 2.73 -24.95 8.78
CA ARG A 139 3.23 -25.46 10.08
C ARG A 139 2.69 -26.86 10.36
N GLN A 140 1.39 -27.06 10.21
CA GLN A 140 0.77 -28.38 10.41
C GLN A 140 1.35 -29.42 9.46
N ALA A 141 1.50 -29.09 8.18
CA ALA A 141 2.09 -29.98 7.18
C ALA A 141 3.56 -30.35 7.51
N MET A 142 4.35 -29.42 8.05
CA MET A 142 5.77 -29.63 8.34
C MET A 142 6.07 -30.18 9.74
N THR A 143 5.07 -30.31 10.62
CA THR A 143 5.26 -30.81 11.99
C THR A 143 5.65 -32.30 11.98
N ALA A 144 5.02 -33.09 11.12
CA ALA A 144 5.29 -34.53 10.99
C ALA A 144 5.00 -34.99 9.55
N PRO A 145 5.81 -34.57 8.55
CA PRO A 145 5.63 -35.01 7.18
C PRO A 145 5.82 -36.54 7.07
N ASP A 146 5.10 -37.16 6.15
CA ASP A 146 5.28 -38.58 5.86
C ASP A 146 6.62 -38.81 5.17
N LEU A 147 7.57 -39.33 5.95
CA LEU A 147 8.97 -39.52 5.59
C LEU A 147 9.45 -40.85 6.17
N THR A 148 10.34 -41.51 5.44
CA THR A 148 11.07 -42.69 5.94
C THR A 148 11.96 -42.33 7.12
N ASP A 149 12.39 -43.32 7.91
CA ASP A 149 13.25 -43.07 9.08
C ASP A 149 14.60 -42.45 8.68
N THR A 150 15.14 -42.84 7.52
CA THR A 150 16.37 -42.26 6.96
C THR A 150 16.17 -40.78 6.58
N GLU A 151 15.08 -40.45 5.89
CA GLU A 151 14.76 -39.06 5.53
C GLU A 151 14.52 -38.20 6.76
N LYS A 152 13.80 -38.72 7.77
CA LYS A 152 13.60 -38.02 9.05
C LYS A 152 14.91 -37.73 9.75
N ALA A 153 15.86 -38.66 9.74
CA ALA A 153 17.18 -38.46 10.33
C ALA A 153 17.95 -37.34 9.63
N ILE A 154 17.95 -37.31 8.30
CA ILE A 154 18.62 -36.28 7.49
C ILE A 154 17.93 -34.91 7.68
N ALA A 155 16.60 -34.88 7.62
CA ALA A 155 15.81 -33.65 7.65
C ALA A 155 15.62 -33.08 9.07
N ARG A 156 16.01 -33.79 10.13
CA ARG A 156 15.72 -33.42 11.53
C ARG A 156 16.03 -31.96 11.87
N LEU A 157 17.23 -31.50 11.54
CA LEU A 157 17.65 -30.12 11.85
C LEU A 157 16.91 -29.09 10.99
N ILE A 158 16.65 -29.43 9.73
CA ILE A 158 15.94 -28.58 8.77
C ILE A 158 14.47 -28.43 9.21
N LEU A 159 13.79 -29.52 9.54
CA LEU A 159 12.41 -29.52 10.04
C LEU A 159 12.29 -28.77 11.36
N LYS A 160 13.28 -28.90 12.26
CA LYS A 160 13.33 -28.12 13.50
C LYS A 160 13.35 -26.62 13.20
N GLU A 161 14.22 -26.18 12.29
CA GLU A 161 14.35 -24.77 11.92
C GLU A 161 13.09 -24.22 11.23
N ILE A 162 12.54 -24.98 10.26
CA ILE A 162 11.30 -24.62 9.55
C ILE A 162 10.15 -24.46 10.55
N ASN A 163 9.92 -25.46 11.40
CA ASN A 163 8.85 -25.41 12.38
C ASN A 163 9.03 -24.26 13.37
N SER A 164 10.26 -23.97 13.79
CA SER A 164 10.55 -22.81 14.66
C SER A 164 10.13 -21.50 14.00
N ARG A 165 10.52 -21.26 12.74
CA ARG A 165 10.18 -20.02 12.02
C ARG A 165 8.69 -19.89 11.75
N LEU A 166 8.03 -20.99 11.36
CA LEU A 166 6.58 -21.00 11.14
C LEU A 166 5.82 -20.77 12.45
N ASN A 167 6.33 -21.25 13.59
CA ASN A 167 5.77 -20.95 14.90
C ASN A 167 5.88 -19.46 15.22
N PHE A 168 7.05 -18.84 15.05
CA PHE A 168 7.22 -17.41 15.33
C PHE A 168 6.27 -16.54 14.50
N LEU A 169 6.15 -16.82 13.19
CA LEU A 169 5.19 -16.12 12.32
C LEU A 169 3.74 -16.30 12.80
N ASN A 170 3.38 -17.50 13.24
CA ASN A 170 2.05 -17.77 13.77
C ASN A 170 1.79 -17.06 15.11
N ASP A 171 2.78 -16.98 15.98
CA ASP A 171 2.67 -16.40 17.32
C ASP A 171 2.53 -14.88 17.27
N VAL A 172 3.16 -14.22 16.29
CA VAL A 172 2.90 -12.80 15.97
C VAL A 172 1.59 -12.59 15.17
N GLY A 173 0.73 -13.60 15.05
CA GLY A 173 -0.59 -13.47 14.44
C GLY A 173 -0.62 -13.46 12.91
N LEU A 174 0.44 -13.94 12.24
CA LEU A 174 0.52 -14.03 10.78
C LEU A 174 0.15 -15.44 10.25
N GLY A 175 -0.55 -16.25 11.04
CA GLY A 175 -0.95 -17.61 10.63
C GLY A 175 -1.79 -17.68 9.34
N TYR A 176 -2.43 -16.59 8.94
CA TYR A 176 -3.33 -16.51 7.78
C TYR A 176 -2.65 -16.15 6.45
N ILE A 177 -1.43 -15.61 6.47
CA ILE A 177 -0.72 -15.25 5.23
C ILE A 177 -0.02 -16.49 4.66
N SER A 178 0.22 -16.51 3.35
CA SER A 178 1.07 -17.53 2.72
C SER A 178 2.51 -17.03 2.59
N MET A 179 3.48 -17.95 2.43
CA MET A 179 4.90 -17.61 2.27
C MET A 179 5.20 -16.98 0.90
N ASP A 180 4.39 -17.28 -0.10
CA ASP A 180 4.52 -16.73 -1.46
C ASP A 180 3.85 -15.36 -1.64
N ARG A 181 3.21 -14.81 -0.58
CA ARG A 181 2.60 -13.48 -0.61
C ARG A 181 3.66 -12.42 -0.86
N ARG A 182 3.36 -11.50 -1.80
CA ARG A 182 4.27 -10.42 -2.16
C ARG A 182 4.40 -9.42 -1.01
N SER A 183 5.64 -9.02 -0.72
CA SER A 183 5.96 -8.05 0.34
C SER A 183 5.25 -6.71 0.16
N GLU A 184 5.10 -6.24 -1.07
CA GLU A 184 4.40 -4.99 -1.43
C GLU A 184 2.91 -4.99 -1.05
N THR A 185 2.31 -6.17 -0.89
CA THR A 185 0.89 -6.32 -0.53
C THR A 185 0.66 -6.46 0.98
N LEU A 186 1.73 -6.43 1.78
CA LEU A 186 1.65 -6.49 3.23
C LEU A 186 1.28 -5.11 3.79
N SER A 187 0.45 -5.08 4.82
CA SER A 187 0.26 -3.85 5.59
C SER A 187 1.52 -3.51 6.40
N GLY A 188 1.66 -2.25 6.83
CA GLY A 188 2.77 -1.83 7.69
C GLY A 188 2.91 -2.72 8.94
N GLY A 189 1.80 -3.00 9.63
CA GLY A 189 1.79 -3.91 10.78
C GLY A 189 2.10 -5.38 10.43
N GLU A 190 1.71 -5.87 9.24
CA GLU A 190 2.13 -7.21 8.79
C GLU A 190 3.65 -7.27 8.57
N ALA A 191 4.22 -6.30 7.85
CA ALA A 191 5.65 -6.22 7.57
C ALA A 191 6.47 -6.10 8.87
N GLN A 192 6.03 -5.24 9.80
CA GLN A 192 6.67 -5.07 11.10
C GLN A 192 6.65 -6.38 11.92
N ARG A 193 5.54 -7.11 11.92
CA ARG A 193 5.45 -8.40 12.64
C ARG A 193 6.29 -9.50 11.99
N ILE A 194 6.46 -9.49 10.66
CA ILE A 194 7.44 -10.39 10.00
C ILE A 194 8.86 -10.07 10.46
N GLN A 195 9.21 -8.79 10.56
CA GLN A 195 10.53 -8.37 11.07
C GLN A 195 10.72 -8.83 12.52
N LEU A 196 9.72 -8.65 13.39
CA LEU A 196 9.74 -9.13 14.77
C LEU A 196 9.94 -10.66 14.85
N ALA A 197 9.15 -11.43 14.10
CA ALA A 197 9.30 -12.89 14.05
C ALA A 197 10.70 -13.33 13.57
N THR A 198 11.28 -12.60 12.61
CA THR A 198 12.64 -12.83 12.12
C THR A 198 13.69 -12.57 13.20
N GLN A 199 13.52 -11.51 13.99
CA GLN A 199 14.43 -11.22 15.10
C GLN A 199 14.34 -12.26 16.22
N ILE A 200 13.14 -12.73 16.56
CA ILE A 200 12.97 -13.80 17.56
C ILE A 200 13.67 -15.09 17.09
N GLY A 201 13.56 -15.41 15.80
CA GLY A 201 14.23 -16.57 15.21
C GLY A 201 15.76 -16.48 15.16
N SER A 202 16.34 -15.30 15.33
CA SER A 202 17.80 -15.14 15.40
C SER A 202 18.40 -15.65 16.71
N GLY A 203 17.58 -15.77 17.76
CA GLY A 203 18.01 -16.28 19.07
C GLY A 203 19.06 -15.40 19.76
N LEU A 204 19.19 -14.13 19.37
CA LEU A 204 20.15 -13.20 19.96
C LEU A 204 19.81 -12.92 21.44
N THR A 205 20.84 -12.73 22.25
CA THR A 205 20.77 -12.36 23.67
C THR A 205 21.58 -11.09 23.91
N GLY A 206 21.24 -10.32 24.97
CA GLY A 206 21.93 -9.06 25.28
C GLY A 206 21.63 -7.92 24.29
N VAL A 207 20.55 -8.03 23.51
CA VAL A 207 20.13 -7.01 22.54
C VAL A 207 19.07 -6.10 23.15
N LEU A 208 19.15 -4.80 22.85
CA LEU A 208 18.08 -3.83 23.08
C LEU A 208 17.21 -3.73 21.82
N TYR A 209 15.99 -4.28 21.90
CA TYR A 209 15.00 -4.13 20.85
C TYR A 209 14.17 -2.88 21.09
N VAL A 210 14.16 -1.96 20.11
CA VAL A 210 13.30 -0.78 20.13
C VAL A 210 12.16 -1.00 19.14
N LEU A 211 10.93 -1.02 19.64
CA LEU A 211 9.73 -1.30 18.85
C LEU A 211 8.78 -0.11 18.88
N ASP A 212 8.23 0.23 17.71
CA ASP A 212 7.34 1.37 17.52
C ASP A 212 5.91 0.89 17.22
N GLU A 213 5.03 0.93 18.21
CA GLU A 213 3.62 0.52 18.13
C GLU A 213 3.36 -0.84 17.44
N PRO A 214 3.93 -1.96 17.94
CA PRO A 214 3.80 -3.28 17.31
C PRO A 214 2.36 -3.82 17.26
N THR A 215 1.41 -3.23 17.99
CA THR A 215 -0.02 -3.59 17.93
C THR A 215 -0.76 -2.99 16.74
N ILE A 216 -0.14 -2.09 15.95
CA ILE A 216 -0.78 -1.47 14.78
C ILE A 216 -1.36 -2.54 13.83
N GLY A 217 -2.65 -2.39 13.51
CA GLY A 217 -3.36 -3.27 12.59
C GLY A 217 -3.53 -4.70 13.11
N LEU A 218 -3.33 -4.93 14.40
CA LEU A 218 -3.66 -6.16 15.11
C LEU A 218 -5.05 -6.04 15.74
N HIS A 219 -5.77 -7.16 15.84
CA HIS A 219 -7.06 -7.20 16.50
C HIS A 219 -6.88 -7.51 17.98
N GLN A 220 -7.71 -6.94 18.88
CA GLN A 220 -7.57 -7.10 20.34
C GLN A 220 -7.42 -8.55 20.81
N ARG A 221 -8.14 -9.48 20.16
CA ARG A 221 -8.03 -10.93 20.41
C ARG A 221 -6.59 -11.45 20.30
N ASP A 222 -5.82 -10.93 19.35
CA ASP A 222 -4.49 -11.42 19.02
C ASP A 222 -3.39 -10.64 19.78
N ASN A 223 -3.71 -9.54 20.49
CA ASN A 223 -2.77 -8.78 21.34
C ASN A 223 -2.11 -9.66 22.41
N ALA A 224 -2.87 -10.57 23.04
CA ALA A 224 -2.33 -11.46 24.06
C ALA A 224 -1.18 -12.33 23.53
N LYS A 225 -1.25 -12.78 22.26
CA LYS A 225 -0.18 -13.57 21.64
C LYS A 225 1.06 -12.73 21.38
N LEU A 226 0.88 -11.50 20.91
CA LEU A 226 1.97 -10.56 20.72
C LEU A 226 2.66 -10.24 22.05
N ILE A 227 1.90 -9.94 23.11
CA ILE A 227 2.44 -9.68 24.44
C ILE A 227 3.26 -10.88 24.94
N ASN A 228 2.75 -12.11 24.82
CA ASN A 228 3.50 -13.31 25.21
C ASN A 228 4.78 -13.49 24.39
N THR A 229 4.74 -13.12 23.10
CA THR A 229 5.90 -13.16 22.22
C THR A 229 6.97 -12.14 22.66
N LEU A 230 6.57 -10.91 22.99
CA LEU A 230 7.46 -9.87 23.52
C LEU A 230 8.08 -10.30 24.86
N LYS A 231 7.29 -10.90 25.75
CA LYS A 231 7.78 -11.47 27.01
C LYS A 231 8.80 -12.59 26.76
N SER A 232 8.52 -13.50 25.83
CA SER A 232 9.46 -14.56 25.46
C SER A 232 10.79 -13.99 24.94
N LEU A 233 10.74 -12.94 24.12
CA LEU A 233 11.95 -12.28 23.61
C LEU A 233 12.78 -11.63 24.72
N ARG A 234 12.10 -11.01 25.71
CA ARG A 234 12.72 -10.47 26.93
C ARG A 234 13.35 -11.58 27.76
N ASP A 235 12.61 -12.66 28.03
CA ASP A 235 13.01 -13.75 28.93
C ASP A 235 14.21 -14.56 28.41
N ILE A 236 14.50 -14.49 27.10
CA ILE A 236 15.72 -15.03 26.49
C ILE A 236 16.98 -14.23 26.89
N GLY A 237 16.83 -13.09 27.57
CA GLY A 237 17.93 -12.24 28.06
C GLY A 237 18.11 -10.96 27.26
N ASN A 238 17.02 -10.41 26.72
CA ASN A 238 17.01 -9.15 25.98
C ASN A 238 16.22 -8.07 26.71
N THR A 239 16.45 -6.81 26.34
CA THR A 239 15.66 -5.68 26.81
C THR A 239 14.78 -5.18 25.67
N LEU A 240 13.51 -4.90 25.96
CA LEU A 240 12.56 -4.35 25.00
C LEU A 240 12.16 -2.95 25.46
N LEU A 241 12.33 -1.97 24.56
CA LEU A 241 11.80 -0.62 24.70
C LEU A 241 10.68 -0.47 23.66
N VAL A 242 9.44 -0.40 24.13
CA VAL A 242 8.25 -0.40 23.27
C VAL A 242 7.50 0.91 23.41
N VAL A 243 7.32 1.62 22.30
CA VAL A 243 6.37 2.74 22.20
C VAL A 243 4.99 2.15 21.94
N GLU A 244 4.02 2.41 22.81
CA GLU A 244 2.67 1.86 22.69
C GLU A 244 1.61 2.77 23.31
N HIS A 245 0.38 2.56 22.87
CA HIS A 245 -0.82 3.20 23.38
C HIS A 245 -1.90 2.17 23.77
N ASP A 246 -1.73 0.89 23.44
CA ASP A 246 -2.66 -0.17 23.84
C ASP A 246 -2.57 -0.45 25.34
N GLU A 247 -3.73 -0.40 26.01
CA GLU A 247 -3.86 -0.60 27.45
C GLU A 247 -3.35 -1.99 27.87
N ALA A 248 -3.60 -3.05 27.09
CA ALA A 248 -3.21 -4.40 27.47
C ALA A 248 -1.68 -4.57 27.44
N VAL A 249 -0.99 -3.90 26.49
CA VAL A 249 0.47 -3.87 26.48
C VAL A 249 0.99 -3.10 27.69
N ILE A 250 0.50 -1.88 27.93
CA ILE A 250 0.97 -1.04 29.05
C ILE A 250 0.80 -1.76 30.39
N ARG A 251 -0.35 -2.42 30.61
CA ARG A 251 -0.61 -3.21 31.82
C ARG A 251 0.29 -4.43 31.96
N ALA A 252 0.74 -5.01 30.84
CA ALA A 252 1.57 -6.21 30.84
C ALA A 252 3.07 -5.92 30.95
N SER A 253 3.48 -4.65 30.81
CA SER A 253 4.86 -4.18 30.92
C SER A 253 5.40 -4.28 32.34
N ASP A 254 6.70 -4.60 32.46
CA ASP A 254 7.38 -4.61 33.76
C ASP A 254 7.65 -3.19 34.26
N HIS A 255 7.86 -2.25 33.33
CA HIS A 255 8.15 -0.85 33.59
C HIS A 255 7.52 0.04 32.50
N VAL A 256 7.04 1.21 32.88
CA VAL A 256 6.36 2.18 32.02
C VAL A 256 6.99 3.55 32.25
N ILE A 257 7.25 4.26 31.16
CA ILE A 257 7.74 5.64 31.16
C ILE A 257 6.66 6.48 30.47
N ASP A 258 6.01 7.38 31.21
CA ASP A 258 4.98 8.27 30.66
C ASP A 258 5.62 9.60 30.24
N LEU A 259 5.42 9.98 28.99
CA LEU A 259 5.92 11.22 28.40
C LEU A 259 4.80 12.25 28.27
N GLY A 260 5.07 13.48 28.67
CA GLY A 260 4.06 14.53 28.60
C GLY A 260 4.57 15.89 29.11
N PRO A 261 3.69 16.72 29.69
CA PRO A 261 2.23 16.54 29.81
C PRO A 261 1.44 16.81 28.52
N GLY A 262 2.07 17.36 27.47
CA GLY A 262 1.42 17.61 26.17
C GLY A 262 2.31 17.25 24.98
N ALA A 263 1.88 17.60 23.78
CA ALA A 263 2.66 17.41 22.55
C ALA A 263 3.53 18.64 22.22
N GLY A 264 4.59 18.43 21.43
CA GLY A 264 5.46 19.51 20.96
C GLY A 264 6.20 20.22 22.10
N LEU A 265 6.18 21.56 22.12
CA LEU A 265 6.84 22.38 23.14
C LEU A 265 6.31 22.14 24.56
N ALA A 266 5.08 21.64 24.70
CA ALA A 266 4.47 21.30 25.97
C ALA A 266 4.85 19.90 26.47
N GLY A 267 5.56 19.10 25.67
CA GLY A 267 5.99 17.74 25.97
C GLY A 267 7.48 17.62 26.31
N GLY A 268 8.03 16.43 26.04
CA GLY A 268 9.46 16.16 26.19
C GLY A 268 9.94 15.98 27.62
N ARG A 269 9.01 15.75 28.57
CA ARG A 269 9.33 15.46 29.98
C ARG A 269 8.82 14.08 30.35
N ILE A 270 9.57 13.39 31.21
CA ILE A 270 9.08 12.19 31.90
C ILE A 270 8.17 12.69 33.02
N VAL A 271 6.86 12.46 32.88
CA VAL A 271 5.86 12.91 33.87
C VAL A 271 5.65 11.89 34.98
N ALA A 272 5.83 10.60 34.67
CA ALA A 272 5.81 9.49 35.61
C ALA A 272 6.66 8.33 35.08
N GLN A 273 7.27 7.55 35.97
CA GLN A 273 7.99 6.32 35.61
C GLN A 273 7.86 5.29 36.73
N GLY A 274 7.65 4.03 36.39
CA GLY A 274 7.43 2.97 37.38
C GLY A 274 6.71 1.76 36.81
N THR A 275 6.24 0.90 37.69
CA THR A 275 5.33 -0.20 37.33
C THR A 275 3.98 0.36 36.86
N PRO A 276 3.20 -0.39 36.06
CA PRO A 276 1.86 0.06 35.64
C PRO A 276 0.94 0.46 36.81
N ALA A 277 1.08 -0.20 37.96
CA ALA A 277 0.31 0.10 39.17
C ALA A 277 0.73 1.43 39.82
N GLU A 278 1.99 1.82 39.72
CA GLU A 278 2.48 3.13 40.18
C GLU A 278 2.03 4.23 39.23
N ILE A 279 2.10 4.02 37.91
CA ILE A 279 1.61 4.96 36.90
C ILE A 279 0.12 5.27 37.08
N MET A 280 -0.71 4.27 37.41
CA MET A 280 -2.14 4.46 37.68
C MET A 280 -2.44 5.33 38.90
N LYS A 281 -1.50 5.44 39.85
CA LYS A 281 -1.64 6.23 41.08
C LYS A 281 -0.97 7.60 41.00
N ASP A 282 -0.09 7.81 40.03
CA ASP A 282 0.63 9.06 39.85
C ASP A 282 -0.28 10.13 39.24
N LYS A 283 -0.48 11.22 39.97
CA LYS A 283 -1.34 12.35 39.56
C LYS A 283 -0.72 13.20 38.46
N ASN A 284 0.58 13.11 38.23
CA ASN A 284 1.27 13.81 37.14
C ASN A 284 1.20 13.05 35.82
N SER A 285 0.88 11.75 35.88
CA SER A 285 0.71 10.89 34.71
C SER A 285 -0.49 11.32 33.88
N VAL A 286 -0.28 11.51 32.58
CA VAL A 286 -1.38 11.80 31.63
C VAL A 286 -2.11 10.50 31.30
N THR A 287 -1.36 9.40 31.28
CA THR A 287 -1.88 8.07 30.92
C THR A 287 -2.57 7.40 32.12
N GLY A 288 -2.11 7.66 33.34
CA GLY A 288 -2.59 7.08 34.60
C GLY A 288 -4.12 7.11 34.78
N PRO A 289 -4.79 8.28 34.62
CA PRO A 289 -6.23 8.39 34.76
C PRO A 289 -7.04 7.53 33.77
N TYR A 290 -6.52 7.27 32.57
CA TYR A 290 -7.19 6.40 31.59
C TYR A 290 -7.02 4.92 31.94
N LEU A 291 -5.85 4.56 32.49
CA LEU A 291 -5.58 3.21 32.97
C LEU A 291 -6.33 2.88 34.26
N SER A 292 -6.54 3.85 35.15
CA SER A 292 -7.32 3.65 36.39
C SER A 292 -8.83 3.65 36.13
N GLY A 293 -9.26 4.19 34.98
CA GLY A 293 -10.66 4.38 34.64
C GLY A 293 -11.28 5.66 35.23
N GLU A 294 -10.49 6.51 35.90
CA GLU A 294 -10.91 7.82 36.40
C GLU A 294 -11.28 8.77 35.25
N SER A 295 -10.55 8.70 34.15
CA SER A 295 -10.85 9.40 32.90
C SER A 295 -11.36 8.40 31.88
N GLN A 296 -12.63 8.49 31.53
CA GLN A 296 -13.19 7.76 30.39
C GLN A 296 -13.59 8.78 29.33
N THR A 297 -13.24 8.51 28.07
CA THR A 297 -13.85 9.19 26.92
C THR A 297 -15.30 8.73 26.80
N THR A 298 -16.19 9.23 27.67
CA THR A 298 -17.62 8.95 27.59
C THR A 298 -18.17 9.68 26.38
N LEU A 299 -18.16 8.99 25.23
CA LEU A 299 -18.83 9.46 24.03
C LEU A 299 -20.34 9.36 24.26
N LYS A 300 -21.02 10.50 24.45
CA LYS A 300 -22.48 10.56 24.37
C LYS A 300 -22.90 10.15 22.96
N ARG A 301 -23.40 8.92 22.81
CA ARG A 301 -23.79 8.36 21.51
C ARG A 301 -25.24 8.70 21.21
N GLU A 302 -25.46 9.70 20.37
CA GLU A 302 -26.73 9.87 19.67
C GLU A 302 -26.71 9.03 18.39
N LEU A 303 -27.57 8.03 18.31
CA LEU A 303 -27.71 7.22 17.11
C LEU A 303 -28.37 8.05 16.00
N ARG A 304 -27.67 8.28 14.90
CA ARG A 304 -28.25 8.88 13.70
C ARG A 304 -29.09 7.83 12.96
N PRO A 305 -30.38 8.11 12.67
CA PRO A 305 -31.20 7.19 11.88
C PRO A 305 -30.66 7.11 10.44
N PRO A 306 -30.73 5.93 9.79
CA PRO A 306 -30.30 5.78 8.41
C PRO A 306 -31.17 6.62 7.47
N SER A 307 -30.54 7.24 6.48
CA SER A 307 -31.20 8.10 5.48
C SER A 307 -32.02 7.34 4.42
N GLY A 308 -32.04 6.00 4.48
CA GLY A 308 -32.62 5.13 3.46
C GLY A 308 -31.75 4.97 2.20
N LYS A 309 -30.64 5.70 2.09
CA LYS A 309 -29.69 5.62 0.96
C LYS A 309 -28.54 4.67 1.31
N PHE A 310 -28.20 3.79 0.37
CA PHE A 310 -27.16 2.77 0.55
C PHE A 310 -26.24 2.68 -0.66
N LEU A 311 -24.98 2.33 -0.41
CA LEU A 311 -24.13 1.70 -1.41
C LEU A 311 -24.24 0.20 -1.26
N GLU A 312 -24.58 -0.49 -2.34
CA GLU A 312 -24.73 -1.95 -2.33
C GLU A 312 -23.71 -2.59 -3.26
N PHE A 313 -22.91 -3.49 -2.71
CA PHE A 313 -21.97 -4.33 -3.45
C PHE A 313 -22.45 -5.77 -3.35
N THR A 314 -22.53 -6.48 -4.47
CA THR A 314 -23.00 -7.86 -4.50
C THR A 314 -21.94 -8.80 -5.04
N GLY A 315 -21.87 -10.02 -4.50
CA GLY A 315 -20.96 -11.09 -4.93
C GLY A 315 -19.48 -10.70 -4.85
N ALA A 316 -19.09 -9.92 -3.85
CA ALA A 316 -17.71 -9.51 -3.60
C ALA A 316 -16.84 -10.74 -3.27
N ARG A 317 -15.85 -11.02 -4.11
CA ARG A 317 -15.08 -12.27 -4.13
C ARG A 317 -13.58 -12.10 -4.38
N GLN A 318 -13.07 -10.88 -4.20
CA GLN A 318 -11.64 -10.62 -4.31
C GLN A 318 -10.88 -11.31 -3.17
N PHE A 319 -9.76 -11.97 -3.50
CA PHE A 319 -8.91 -12.71 -2.56
C PHE A 319 -9.67 -13.73 -1.71
N ASN A 320 -9.77 -13.51 -0.39
CA ASN A 320 -10.39 -14.44 0.53
C ASN A 320 -11.88 -14.18 0.79
N LEU A 321 -12.47 -13.14 0.17
CA LEU A 321 -13.90 -12.85 0.29
C LEU A 321 -14.73 -13.96 -0.37
N LYS A 322 -15.82 -14.37 0.31
CA LYS A 322 -16.63 -15.53 -0.06
C LYS A 322 -17.95 -15.13 -0.72
N GLU A 323 -17.86 -14.43 -1.85
CA GLU A 323 -19.02 -13.93 -2.60
C GLU A 323 -20.03 -13.16 -1.74
N ILE A 324 -19.53 -12.22 -0.92
CA ILE A 324 -20.37 -11.53 0.06
C ILE A 324 -21.17 -10.39 -0.57
N ASP A 325 -22.36 -10.14 -0.02
CA ASP A 325 -23.17 -8.96 -0.31
C ASP A 325 -23.05 -7.97 0.85
N VAL A 326 -22.78 -6.70 0.54
CA VAL A 326 -22.54 -5.64 1.53
C VAL A 326 -23.39 -4.43 1.21
N LYS A 327 -24.14 -3.95 2.21
CA LYS A 327 -24.90 -2.70 2.16
C LYS A 327 -24.31 -1.68 3.13
N ILE A 328 -23.85 -0.55 2.62
CA ILE A 328 -23.22 0.53 3.40
C ILE A 328 -24.20 1.71 3.47
N PRO A 329 -24.72 2.06 4.65
CA PRO A 329 -25.64 3.18 4.79
C PRO A 329 -24.92 4.51 4.62
N LEU A 330 -25.49 5.41 3.82
CA LEU A 330 -24.94 6.74 3.57
C LEU A 330 -25.38 7.74 4.64
N GLY A 331 -24.48 8.68 4.97
CA GLY A 331 -24.70 9.72 5.98
C GLY A 331 -24.46 9.28 7.42
N LEU A 332 -23.95 8.07 7.63
CA LEU A 332 -23.64 7.50 8.95
C LEU A 332 -22.12 7.32 9.16
N PHE A 333 -21.71 7.25 10.43
CA PHE A 333 -20.37 6.81 10.82
C PHE A 333 -20.33 5.28 10.78
N VAL A 334 -19.74 4.70 9.73
CA VAL A 334 -19.68 3.25 9.51
C VAL A 334 -18.28 2.74 9.81
N SER A 335 -18.18 1.73 10.67
CA SER A 335 -16.92 1.05 10.99
C SER A 335 -16.93 -0.37 10.42
N ILE A 336 -15.84 -0.78 9.75
CA ILE A 336 -15.61 -2.15 9.30
C ILE A 336 -14.66 -2.83 10.30
N CYS A 337 -15.21 -3.69 11.15
CA CYS A 337 -14.45 -4.40 12.18
C CYS A 337 -14.12 -5.86 11.77
N GLY A 338 -13.21 -6.50 12.49
CA GLY A 338 -12.85 -7.90 12.32
C GLY A 338 -11.36 -8.17 12.48
N VAL A 339 -10.99 -9.43 12.59
CA VAL A 339 -9.61 -9.88 12.80
C VAL A 339 -8.68 -9.58 11.62
N SER A 340 -7.37 -9.51 11.85
CA SER A 340 -6.39 -9.34 10.76
C SER A 340 -6.52 -10.49 9.75
N GLY A 341 -6.46 -10.17 8.46
CA GLY A 341 -6.70 -11.13 7.39
C GLY A 341 -8.17 -11.41 7.05
N SER A 342 -9.16 -10.87 7.76
CA SER A 342 -10.59 -11.13 7.45
C SER A 342 -11.11 -10.55 6.13
N GLY A 343 -10.30 -9.77 5.42
CA GLY A 343 -10.67 -9.13 4.15
C GLY A 343 -11.19 -7.69 4.26
N LYS A 344 -11.02 -7.01 5.42
CA LYS A 344 -11.43 -5.61 5.62
C LYS A 344 -10.83 -4.67 4.58
N SER A 345 -9.51 -4.71 4.41
CA SER A 345 -8.79 -3.87 3.45
C SER A 345 -9.16 -4.23 2.01
N THR A 346 -9.37 -5.52 1.72
CA THR A 346 -9.88 -5.97 0.42
C THR A 346 -11.25 -5.36 0.11
N LEU A 347 -12.18 -5.41 1.06
CA LEU A 347 -13.50 -4.82 0.88
C LEU A 347 -13.41 -3.31 0.70
N LEU A 348 -12.65 -2.62 1.57
CA LEU A 348 -12.56 -1.15 1.57
C LEU A 348 -11.82 -0.59 0.35
N TYR A 349 -10.59 -1.06 0.10
CA TYR A 349 -9.71 -0.52 -0.94
C TYR A 349 -9.98 -1.18 -2.29
N GLU A 350 -9.88 -2.51 -2.37
CA GLU A 350 -9.93 -3.21 -3.65
C GLU A 350 -11.31 -3.20 -4.28
N ILE A 351 -12.37 -3.25 -3.48
CA ILE A 351 -13.75 -3.29 -3.99
C ILE A 351 -14.39 -1.91 -3.91
N VAL A 352 -14.66 -1.40 -2.70
CA VAL A 352 -15.47 -0.20 -2.51
C VAL A 352 -14.81 1.02 -3.13
N TYR A 353 -13.57 1.33 -2.74
CA TYR A 353 -12.89 2.53 -3.24
C TYR A 353 -12.62 2.46 -4.74
N LYS A 354 -11.97 1.40 -5.24
CA LYS A 354 -11.64 1.30 -6.67
C LYS A 354 -12.89 1.28 -7.57
N ALA A 355 -13.98 0.64 -7.16
CA ALA A 355 -15.22 0.64 -7.94
C ALA A 355 -15.82 2.06 -8.01
N LEU A 356 -15.88 2.77 -6.88
CA LEU A 356 -16.36 4.15 -6.86
C LEU A 356 -15.43 5.11 -7.59
N ALA A 357 -14.12 4.96 -7.46
CA ALA A 357 -13.13 5.77 -8.18
C ALA A 357 -13.22 5.55 -9.70
N ARG A 358 -13.50 4.32 -10.14
CA ARG A 358 -13.77 4.03 -11.56
C ARG A 358 -15.07 4.70 -12.03
N GLU A 359 -16.14 4.61 -11.25
CA GLU A 359 -17.46 5.17 -11.59
C GLU A 359 -17.40 6.71 -11.67
N LEU A 360 -16.92 7.35 -10.60
CA LEU A 360 -16.96 8.79 -10.35
C LEU A 360 -15.80 9.55 -11.02
N TYR A 361 -14.62 8.96 -11.11
CA TYR A 361 -13.40 9.65 -11.59
C TYR A 361 -12.81 9.03 -12.85
N LYS A 362 -13.42 7.97 -13.40
CA LYS A 362 -12.86 7.20 -14.52
C LYS A 362 -11.44 6.70 -14.23
N SER A 363 -11.19 6.34 -12.96
CA SER A 363 -9.92 5.75 -12.55
C SER A 363 -9.59 4.51 -13.39
N LYS A 364 -8.31 4.33 -13.69
CA LYS A 364 -7.78 3.18 -14.44
C LYS A 364 -7.53 1.96 -13.56
N GLU A 365 -7.58 2.13 -12.24
CA GLU A 365 -7.40 1.02 -11.32
C GLU A 365 -8.55 0.02 -11.48
N GLU A 366 -8.20 -1.25 -11.70
CA GLU A 366 -9.18 -2.31 -11.84
C GLU A 366 -9.70 -2.66 -10.44
N PRO A 367 -11.02 -2.51 -10.18
CA PRO A 367 -11.57 -2.94 -8.92
C PRO A 367 -11.48 -4.47 -8.81
N GLY A 368 -11.37 -4.96 -7.58
CA GLY A 368 -11.39 -6.38 -7.27
C GLY A 368 -12.69 -7.05 -7.74
N ALA A 369 -12.70 -8.38 -7.76
CA ALA A 369 -13.85 -9.12 -8.29
C ALA A 369 -15.13 -8.93 -7.43
N PHE A 370 -16.20 -8.40 -8.05
CA PHE A 370 -17.56 -8.36 -7.51
C PHE A 370 -18.58 -8.53 -8.67
N ARG A 371 -19.87 -8.72 -8.35
CA ARG A 371 -20.95 -8.91 -9.35
C ARG A 371 -21.56 -7.60 -9.82
N SER A 372 -22.05 -6.77 -8.90
CA SER A 372 -22.63 -5.47 -9.23
C SER A 372 -22.54 -4.48 -8.07
N MET A 373 -22.56 -3.20 -8.42
CA MET A 373 -22.59 -2.06 -7.49
C MET A 373 -23.85 -1.23 -7.76
N LYS A 374 -24.54 -0.77 -6.70
CA LYS A 374 -25.68 0.16 -6.78
C LYS A 374 -25.52 1.29 -5.78
N GLY A 375 -26.16 2.43 -6.06
CA GLY A 375 -26.22 3.57 -5.15
C GLY A 375 -25.08 4.58 -5.33
N ALA A 376 -24.19 4.39 -6.31
CA ALA A 376 -23.11 5.33 -6.61
C ALA A 376 -23.64 6.71 -7.00
N GLN A 377 -24.83 6.79 -7.60
CA GLN A 377 -25.52 8.04 -7.92
C GLN A 377 -25.91 8.89 -6.70
N HIS A 378 -25.78 8.36 -5.48
CA HIS A 378 -26.05 9.10 -4.25
C HIS A 378 -24.83 9.84 -3.71
N ILE A 379 -23.66 9.70 -4.34
CA ILE A 379 -22.41 10.36 -3.93
C ILE A 379 -21.73 11.02 -5.13
N ASP A 380 -21.20 12.22 -4.92
CA ASP A 380 -20.50 12.96 -5.98
C ASP A 380 -19.00 12.61 -6.02
N LYS A 381 -18.44 12.29 -4.85
CA LYS A 381 -17.01 12.06 -4.64
C LYS A 381 -16.76 10.99 -3.58
N VAL A 382 -15.73 10.18 -3.81
CA VAL A 382 -15.10 9.30 -2.82
C VAL A 382 -13.68 9.80 -2.54
N ILE A 383 -13.32 9.94 -1.26
CA ILE A 383 -11.97 10.35 -0.86
C ILE A 383 -11.43 9.25 0.04
N ILE A 384 -10.20 8.84 -0.23
CA ILE A 384 -9.47 7.91 0.61
C ILE A 384 -8.39 8.67 1.36
N VAL A 385 -8.34 8.46 2.67
CA VAL A 385 -7.27 8.94 3.54
C VAL A 385 -6.61 7.69 4.06
N ASP A 386 -5.42 7.38 3.54
CA ASP A 386 -4.67 6.18 3.86
C ASP A 386 -3.43 6.49 4.70
N GLN A 387 -2.60 5.46 4.93
CA GLN A 387 -1.34 5.57 5.68
C GLN A 387 -0.13 5.79 4.76
N SER A 388 -0.35 6.10 3.48
CA SER A 388 0.75 6.37 2.56
C SER A 388 1.49 7.64 3.01
N PRO A 389 2.84 7.67 2.95
CA PRO A 389 3.58 8.87 3.31
C PRO A 389 3.11 10.08 2.49
N ILE A 390 2.90 11.22 3.16
CA ILE A 390 2.49 12.50 2.56
C ILE A 390 3.39 12.91 1.39
N GLY A 391 4.66 12.52 1.45
CA GLY A 391 5.54 12.51 0.28
C GLY A 391 6.83 11.74 0.57
N ARG A 392 7.53 11.37 -0.50
CA ARG A 392 8.81 10.62 -0.43
C ARG A 392 10.04 11.53 -0.50
N THR A 393 9.85 12.85 -0.44
CA THR A 393 10.93 13.84 -0.55
C THR A 393 10.82 14.86 0.59
N PRO A 394 11.93 15.47 1.03
CA PRO A 394 11.93 16.52 2.05
C PRO A 394 11.08 17.76 1.68
N ARG A 395 10.71 17.89 0.41
CA ARG A 395 9.90 19.01 -0.12
C ARG A 395 8.43 18.90 0.25
N SER A 396 7.94 17.69 0.54
CA SER A 396 6.57 17.46 0.98
C SER A 396 6.53 17.63 2.49
N ASN A 397 5.77 18.62 2.95
CA ASN A 397 5.60 18.96 4.36
C ASN A 397 4.15 19.38 4.61
N PRO A 398 3.73 19.54 5.88
CA PRO A 398 2.33 19.87 6.19
C PRO A 398 1.83 21.14 5.49
N SER A 399 2.70 22.14 5.30
CA SER A 399 2.29 23.42 4.73
C SER A 399 2.11 23.37 3.20
N THR A 400 2.93 22.58 2.51
CA THR A 400 2.78 22.32 1.07
C THR A 400 1.63 21.36 0.77
N TYR A 401 1.42 20.34 1.61
CA TYR A 401 0.35 19.37 1.41
C TYR A 401 -1.04 19.96 1.66
N SER A 402 -1.18 20.79 2.70
CA SER A 402 -2.45 21.50 2.98
C SER A 402 -2.71 22.69 2.05
N GLY A 403 -1.71 23.11 1.26
CA GLY A 403 -1.79 24.29 0.39
C GLY A 403 -1.63 25.63 1.10
N VAL A 404 -1.57 25.68 2.44
CA VAL A 404 -1.43 26.93 3.20
C VAL A 404 -0.17 27.71 2.82
N PHE A 405 0.90 27.02 2.40
CA PHE A 405 2.14 27.67 2.00
C PHE A 405 1.98 28.55 0.75
N ASN A 406 0.98 28.30 -0.11
CA ASN A 406 0.70 29.17 -1.25
C ASN A 406 0.23 30.55 -0.77
N HIS A 407 -0.74 30.58 0.14
CA HIS A 407 -1.24 31.82 0.72
C HIS A 407 -0.18 32.57 1.51
N ILE A 408 0.70 31.86 2.22
CA ILE A 408 1.84 32.48 2.92
C ILE A 408 2.78 33.13 1.90
N ARG A 409 3.10 32.47 0.78
CA ARG A 409 3.97 33.08 -0.25
C ARG A 409 3.35 34.32 -0.90
N ASP A 410 2.03 34.30 -1.12
CA ASP A 410 1.31 35.47 -1.64
C ASP A 410 1.38 36.65 -0.66
N LEU A 411 1.22 36.39 0.64
CA LEU A 411 1.40 37.38 1.69
C LEU A 411 2.80 37.99 1.68
N PHE A 412 3.85 37.17 1.58
CA PHE A 412 5.24 37.65 1.54
C PHE A 412 5.54 38.47 0.28
N ALA A 413 4.99 38.08 -0.86
CA ALA A 413 5.12 38.84 -2.11
C ALA A 413 4.40 40.20 -2.05
N ALA A 414 3.36 40.33 -1.22
CA ALA A 414 2.61 41.57 -1.07
C ALA A 414 3.34 42.63 -0.21
N LEU A 415 4.39 42.27 0.53
CA LEU A 415 5.13 43.17 1.42
C LEU A 415 5.88 44.28 0.64
N PRO A 416 6.04 45.49 1.21
CA PRO A 416 6.75 46.60 0.56
C PRO A 416 8.18 46.25 0.14
N GLU A 417 8.91 45.47 0.94
CA GLU A 417 10.28 45.01 0.64
C GLU A 417 10.31 44.11 -0.60
N ALA A 418 9.34 43.20 -0.70
CA ALA A 418 9.21 42.28 -1.83
C ALA A 418 8.85 43.04 -3.10
N LYS A 419 7.87 43.95 -3.03
CA LYS A 419 7.46 44.81 -4.15
C LYS A 419 8.60 45.68 -4.65
N ARG A 420 9.36 46.32 -3.75
CA ARG A 420 10.55 47.14 -4.11
C ARG A 420 11.63 46.34 -4.85
N ARG A 421 11.74 45.04 -4.58
CA ARG A 421 12.73 44.14 -5.20
C ARG A 421 12.18 43.32 -6.37
N GLY A 422 10.92 43.52 -6.76
CA GLY A 422 10.26 42.74 -7.81
C GLY A 422 10.09 41.26 -7.45
N TYR A 423 9.96 40.92 -6.17
CA TYR A 423 9.82 39.54 -5.73
C TYR A 423 8.37 39.07 -5.84
N GLU A 424 8.16 38.06 -6.68
CA GLU A 424 6.89 37.34 -6.83
C GLU A 424 6.79 36.16 -5.85
N PRO A 425 5.61 35.53 -5.68
CA PRO A 425 5.44 34.36 -4.81
C PRO A 425 6.39 33.20 -5.12
N GLY A 426 6.89 33.10 -6.36
CA GLY A 426 7.91 32.12 -6.77
C GLY A 426 9.25 32.30 -6.05
N ARG A 427 9.64 33.55 -5.71
CA ARG A 427 10.88 33.85 -4.99
C ARG A 427 10.87 33.32 -3.55
N PHE A 428 9.69 33.10 -2.97
CA PHE A 428 9.53 32.54 -1.61
C PHE A 428 9.26 31.04 -1.63
N SER A 429 9.42 30.38 -2.78
CA SER A 429 9.25 28.93 -2.90
C SER A 429 10.61 28.23 -2.85
N PHE A 430 10.76 27.30 -1.91
CA PHE A 430 11.94 26.42 -1.86
C PHE A 430 11.98 25.43 -3.03
N ASN A 431 10.89 25.27 -3.79
CA ASN A 431 10.85 24.39 -4.96
C ASN A 431 11.29 25.08 -6.27
N VAL A 432 11.43 26.41 -6.28
CA VAL A 432 11.68 27.21 -7.49
C VAL A 432 13.07 27.84 -7.45
N LYS A 433 13.80 27.76 -8.57
CA LYS A 433 15.10 28.42 -8.72
C LYS A 433 14.95 29.94 -8.60
N GLY A 434 15.94 30.56 -7.97
CA GLY A 434 15.96 31.99 -7.70
C GLY A 434 15.70 32.31 -6.23
N GLY A 435 14.72 31.66 -5.59
CA GLY A 435 14.38 31.89 -4.18
C GLY A 435 15.07 30.96 -3.18
N ARG A 436 15.33 29.74 -3.61
CA ARG A 436 15.85 28.65 -2.78
C ARG A 436 17.38 28.71 -2.64
N CYS A 437 17.90 27.99 -1.64
CA CYS A 437 19.33 27.69 -1.57
C CYS A 437 19.73 26.73 -2.72
N GLU A 438 20.70 27.10 -3.54
CA GLU A 438 21.13 26.26 -4.67
C GLU A 438 22.05 25.10 -4.24
N THR A 439 22.69 25.18 -3.06
CA THR A 439 23.52 24.08 -2.53
C THR A 439 22.70 22.84 -2.21
N CYS A 440 21.63 22.99 -1.43
CA CYS A 440 20.70 21.89 -1.12
C CYS A 440 19.52 21.82 -2.12
N GLN A 441 19.51 22.69 -3.13
CA GLN A 441 18.41 22.85 -4.09
C GLN A 441 17.03 23.02 -3.45
N GLY A 442 16.98 23.66 -2.27
CA GLY A 442 15.75 23.90 -1.50
C GLY A 442 15.33 22.79 -0.55
N ASP A 443 16.06 21.68 -0.47
CA ASP A 443 15.72 20.55 0.41
C ASP A 443 16.06 20.81 1.89
N GLY A 444 16.86 21.85 2.17
CA GLY A 444 17.32 22.20 3.53
C GLY A 444 18.29 21.19 4.15
N THR A 445 18.53 20.07 3.49
CA THR A 445 19.38 18.95 3.92
C THR A 445 20.13 18.39 2.71
N ILE A 446 21.25 17.70 2.95
CA ILE A 446 22.01 17.01 1.91
C ILE A 446 21.95 15.52 2.24
N LYS A 447 21.41 14.71 1.32
CA LYS A 447 21.35 13.26 1.50
C LYS A 447 22.72 12.66 1.19
N ILE A 448 23.34 12.04 2.21
CA ILE A 448 24.60 11.30 2.06
C ILE A 448 24.25 9.84 1.79
N GLN A 449 24.84 9.25 0.74
CA GLN A 449 24.58 7.87 0.39
C GLN A 449 25.43 6.94 1.28
N MET A 450 24.77 6.10 2.06
CA MET A 450 25.38 5.05 2.86
C MET A 450 25.15 3.71 2.17
N GLN A 451 26.17 2.83 2.13
CA GLN A 451 26.08 1.57 1.39
C GLN A 451 25.33 0.46 2.15
N PHE A 452 25.39 0.47 3.49
CA PHE A 452 24.87 -0.60 4.34
C PHE A 452 24.00 -0.10 5.51
N LEU A 453 23.88 1.22 5.67
CA LEU A 453 23.06 1.83 6.70
C LEU A 453 21.94 2.65 6.01
N PRO A 454 20.71 2.63 6.57
CA PRO A 454 19.58 3.34 6.01
C PRO A 454 19.73 4.86 6.01
#